data_AF-A0A0J5QLW1-F1
#
_entry.id   AF-A0A0J5QLW1-F1
#
_cell.length_a   1.000
_cell.length_b   1.000
_cell.length_c   1.000
_cell.angle_alpha   90.00
_cell.angle_beta   90.00
_cell.angle_gamma   90.00
#
_symmetry.space_group_name_H-M   'P 1'
#
loop_
_entity.id
_entity.type
_entity.pdbx_description
1 polymer ?
#
loop_
_entity_poly.entity_id
_entity_poly.type
_entity_poly.pdbx_seq_one_letter_code
_entity_poly.pdbx_strand_id
1 'polypeptide(L)'
;MIDPQTGNPVTQFQHKALYAVSASGRTEMAIVRTGAYADYGFGGFIYQRNGSVTLPTSGQAVYSGDYSALRDFDGRGGVEYVSGDAEIRVDFDAFENGAIAGSISNRVIFDTNGNDITQSFLDAMADEYDTSFSAMPTLVFDVISDALDANGEATGTLDSQYLDNDGALQTLENGNFYAVLAGPGATEVAGVIVITSDDARYDGVTVRETGGFIATR
;
A
#
# COMPACT_ATOMS: atom_id res chain seq x y z
N MET A 1 -9.50 29.69 5.44
CA MET A 1 -8.81 30.95 5.08
C MET A 1 -9.87 31.96 4.69
N ILE A 2 -9.65 33.27 4.85
CA ILE A 2 -10.61 34.30 4.41
C ILE A 2 -10.00 35.11 3.27
N ASP A 3 -10.83 35.49 2.31
CA ASP A 3 -10.47 36.50 1.31
C ASP A 3 -10.31 37.86 2.02
N PRO A 4 -9.11 38.47 2.01
CA PRO A 4 -8.89 39.73 2.71
C PRO A 4 -9.62 40.93 2.09
N GLN A 5 -10.11 40.83 0.85
CA GLN A 5 -10.87 41.89 0.19
C GLN A 5 -12.38 41.77 0.40
N THR A 6 -12.91 40.54 0.42
CA THR A 6 -14.36 40.31 0.52
C THR A 6 -14.82 39.80 1.88
N GLY A 7 -13.91 39.32 2.72
CA GLY A 7 -14.21 38.66 4.00
C GLY A 7 -14.81 37.26 3.85
N ASN A 8 -15.01 36.78 2.63
CA ASN A 8 -15.62 35.49 2.37
C ASN A 8 -14.69 34.34 2.76
N PRO A 9 -15.22 33.23 3.31
CA PRO A 9 -14.43 32.03 3.53
C PRO A 9 -13.97 31.45 2.20
N VAL A 10 -12.69 31.14 2.11
CA VAL A 10 -12.09 30.38 1.01
C VAL A 10 -11.91 28.94 1.50
N THR A 11 -12.70 28.04 0.92
CA THR A 11 -12.58 26.59 1.14
C THR A 11 -11.23 26.13 0.59
N GLN A 12 -10.47 25.44 1.43
CA GLN A 12 -9.20 24.83 1.04
C GLN A 12 -9.39 23.32 0.97
N PHE A 13 -8.90 22.71 -0.11
CA PHE A 13 -8.91 21.27 -0.24
C PHE A 13 -7.90 20.65 0.72
N GLN A 14 -8.40 19.83 1.63
CA GLN A 14 -7.56 19.17 2.62
C GLN A 14 -6.77 18.04 1.98
N HIS A 15 -5.48 17.98 2.29
CA HIS A 15 -4.59 16.89 1.91
C HIS A 15 -4.18 16.15 3.18
N LYS A 16 -3.99 14.84 3.05
CA LYS A 16 -3.43 13.98 4.09
C LYS A 16 -2.10 13.47 3.59
N ALA A 17 -1.11 13.47 4.49
CA ALA A 17 0.22 12.98 4.22
C ALA A 17 0.57 11.87 5.21
N LEU A 18 1.07 10.76 4.69
CA LEU A 18 1.84 9.78 5.46
C LEU A 18 3.31 10.05 5.20
N TYR A 19 4.12 10.06 6.25
CA TYR A 19 5.56 10.21 6.16
C TYR A 19 6.21 9.25 7.14
N ALA A 20 7.18 8.47 6.66
CA ALA A 20 7.93 7.54 7.48
C ALA A 20 9.42 7.61 7.12
N VAL A 21 10.26 7.50 8.14
CA VAL A 21 11.72 7.40 8.03
C VAL A 21 12.14 6.19 8.84
N SER A 22 13.01 5.36 8.30
CA SER A 22 13.50 4.20 9.02
C SER A 22 14.31 4.61 10.26
N ALA A 23 14.40 3.71 11.25
CA ALA A 23 15.22 3.95 12.44
C ALA A 23 16.70 4.22 12.09
N SER A 24 17.19 3.66 10.97
CA SER A 24 18.54 3.87 10.48
C SER A 24 18.71 5.18 9.68
N GLY A 25 17.60 5.80 9.27
CA GLY A 25 17.56 6.95 8.37
C GLY A 25 17.91 6.62 6.92
N ARG A 26 18.08 5.34 6.57
CA ARG A 26 18.52 4.90 5.23
C ARG A 26 17.40 4.78 4.22
N THR A 27 16.15 4.77 4.65
CA THR A 27 15.02 4.89 3.76
C THR A 27 13.97 5.81 4.33
N GLU A 28 13.20 6.41 3.44
CA GLU A 28 12.01 7.16 3.78
C GLU A 28 10.96 7.06 2.69
N MET A 29 9.73 7.34 3.06
CA MET A 29 8.59 7.42 2.15
C MET A 29 7.68 8.57 2.55
N ALA A 30 7.05 9.18 1.55
CA ALA A 30 5.92 10.07 1.76
C ALA A 30 4.81 9.74 0.78
N ILE A 31 3.56 9.77 1.25
CA ILE A 31 2.36 9.55 0.43
C ILE A 31 1.41 10.69 0.72
N VAL A 32 0.91 11.35 -0.31
CA VAL A 32 -0.07 12.43 -0.18
C VAL A 32 -1.31 12.09 -1.01
N ARG A 33 -2.48 12.18 -0.39
CA ARG A 33 -3.79 12.04 -1.05
C ARG A 33 -4.76 13.12 -0.58
N THR A 34 -5.78 13.40 -1.39
CA THR A 34 -6.89 14.29 -1.04
C THR A 34 -8.22 13.63 -1.36
N GLY A 35 -9.16 13.73 -0.42
CA GLY A 35 -10.55 13.29 -0.60
C GLY A 35 -11.49 14.42 -0.98
N ALA A 36 -10.96 15.53 -1.48
CA ALA A 36 -11.73 16.73 -1.76
C ALA A 36 -12.52 16.67 -3.08
N TYR A 37 -12.31 15.64 -3.89
CA TYR A 37 -12.96 15.41 -5.18
C TYR A 37 -13.92 14.23 -5.06
N ALA A 38 -14.93 14.18 -5.92
CA ALA A 38 -15.78 13.00 -6.05
C ALA A 38 -15.04 11.86 -6.77
N ASP A 39 -14.17 12.20 -7.70
CA ASP A 39 -13.28 11.27 -8.39
C ASP A 39 -11.94 11.17 -7.64
N TYR A 40 -11.06 10.28 -8.07
CA TYR A 40 -9.71 10.17 -7.50
C TYR A 40 -9.02 11.52 -7.42
N GLY A 41 -8.67 11.91 -6.20
CA GLY A 41 -8.03 13.20 -5.94
C GLY A 41 -6.59 13.25 -6.43
N PHE A 42 -6.06 14.47 -6.48
CA PHE A 42 -4.63 14.67 -6.70
C PHE A 42 -3.80 14.10 -5.56
N GLY A 43 -2.70 13.46 -5.92
CA GLY A 43 -1.79 12.89 -4.96
C GLY A 43 -0.55 12.36 -5.61
N GLY A 44 0.35 11.87 -4.79
CA GLY A 44 1.62 11.33 -5.22
C GLY A 44 2.33 10.67 -4.07
N PHE A 45 3.40 9.98 -4.38
CA PHE A 45 4.25 9.35 -3.40
C PHE A 45 5.70 9.48 -3.80
N ILE A 46 6.56 9.43 -2.80
CA ILE A 46 8.00 9.23 -2.93
C ILE A 46 8.38 8.09 -2.00
N TYR A 47 9.33 7.30 -2.44
CA TYR A 47 10.06 6.35 -1.62
C TYR A 47 11.51 6.47 -2.05
N GLN A 48 12.44 6.43 -1.10
CA GLN A 48 13.84 6.61 -1.44
C GLN A 48 14.76 5.87 -0.49
N ARG A 49 15.94 5.56 -1.02
CA ARG A 49 17.12 5.22 -0.27
C ARG A 49 17.96 6.47 -0.03
N ASN A 50 18.29 6.72 1.22
CA ASN A 50 19.29 7.69 1.65
C ASN A 50 20.67 7.02 1.65
N GLY A 51 21.42 7.23 0.57
CA GLY A 51 22.78 6.72 0.40
C GLY A 51 22.88 5.49 -0.49
N SER A 52 23.82 4.59 -0.20
CA SER A 52 24.16 3.45 -1.04
C SER A 52 23.53 2.13 -0.55
N VAL A 53 23.48 1.16 -1.46
CA VAL A 53 23.22 -0.26 -1.16
C VAL A 53 24.47 -1.07 -1.50
N THR A 54 24.68 -2.15 -0.75
CA THR A 54 25.56 -3.24 -1.17
C THR A 54 24.70 -4.49 -1.22
N LEU A 55 24.40 -4.97 -2.42
CA LEU A 55 23.60 -6.18 -2.59
C LEU A 55 24.45 -7.42 -2.27
N PRO A 56 23.92 -8.38 -1.50
CA PRO A 56 24.49 -9.72 -1.44
C PRO A 56 24.52 -10.34 -2.85
N THR A 57 25.55 -11.15 -3.12
CA THR A 57 25.63 -11.93 -4.37
C THR A 57 24.99 -13.32 -4.24
N SER A 58 24.49 -13.65 -3.05
CA SER A 58 23.88 -14.93 -2.73
C SER A 58 23.06 -14.86 -1.44
N GLY A 59 22.21 -15.87 -1.24
CA GLY A 59 21.40 -16.08 -0.06
C GLY A 59 20.00 -15.50 -0.17
N GLN A 60 19.22 -15.70 0.89
CA GLN A 60 17.87 -15.19 1.03
C GLN A 60 17.75 -14.30 2.26
N ALA A 61 16.83 -13.34 2.22
CA ALA A 61 16.53 -12.45 3.33
C ALA A 61 15.02 -12.28 3.49
N VAL A 62 14.59 -12.20 4.75
CA VAL A 62 13.23 -11.85 5.15
C VAL A 62 13.30 -10.52 5.89
N TYR A 63 12.35 -9.63 5.60
CA TYR A 63 12.21 -8.32 6.21
C TYR A 63 10.80 -8.19 6.75
N SER A 64 10.65 -7.55 7.91
CA SER A 64 9.35 -7.27 8.51
C SER A 64 9.26 -5.81 8.92
N GLY A 65 8.06 -5.25 8.86
CA GLY A 65 7.78 -3.88 9.26
C GLY A 65 6.30 -3.55 9.19
N ASP A 66 5.98 -2.30 9.49
CA ASP A 66 4.60 -1.81 9.43
C ASP A 66 4.25 -1.38 8.00
N TYR A 67 2.98 -1.56 7.64
CA TYR A 67 2.35 -1.00 6.46
C TYR A 67 1.38 0.11 6.88
N SER A 68 1.37 1.21 6.14
CA SER A 68 0.43 2.31 6.35
C SER A 68 -0.04 2.89 5.03
N ALA A 69 -1.35 3.15 4.89
CA ALA A 69 -1.93 3.62 3.64
C ALA A 69 -2.99 4.71 3.81
N LEU A 70 -3.19 5.44 2.71
CA LEU A 70 -4.34 6.31 2.48
C LEU A 70 -5.23 5.67 1.41
N ARG A 71 -6.54 5.68 1.65
CA ARG A 71 -7.56 5.29 0.65
C ARG A 71 -8.29 6.54 0.17
N ASP A 72 -8.28 6.77 -1.14
CA ASP A 72 -9.13 7.75 -1.82
C ASP A 72 -10.06 7.05 -2.82
N PHE A 73 -11.08 7.74 -3.30
CA PHE A 73 -12.18 7.09 -4.00
C PHE A 73 -12.49 7.76 -5.33
N ASP A 74 -13.13 7.00 -6.20
CA ASP A 74 -13.79 7.48 -7.41
C ASP A 74 -15.30 7.22 -7.29
N GLY A 75 -16.11 8.24 -7.52
CA GLY A 75 -17.55 8.23 -7.24
C GLY A 75 -17.94 8.71 -5.82
N ARG A 76 -16.99 8.98 -4.93
CA ARG A 76 -17.22 9.65 -3.63
C ARG A 76 -16.02 10.46 -3.15
N GLY A 77 -16.29 11.49 -2.36
CA GLY A 77 -15.24 12.18 -1.60
C GLY A 77 -14.84 11.43 -0.32
N GLY A 78 -13.77 11.92 0.31
CA GLY A 78 -13.25 11.41 1.57
C GLY A 78 -11.89 10.74 1.45
N VAL A 79 -11.27 10.49 2.60
CA VAL A 79 -10.04 9.71 2.74
C VAL A 79 -10.24 8.74 3.90
N GLU A 80 -9.75 7.52 3.77
CA GLU A 80 -9.63 6.56 4.87
C GLU A 80 -8.16 6.23 5.10
N TYR A 81 -7.85 5.69 6.28
CA TYR A 81 -6.50 5.26 6.63
C TYR A 81 -6.45 3.75 6.74
N VAL A 82 -5.28 3.16 6.50
CA VAL A 82 -5.05 1.73 6.71
C VAL A 82 -3.76 1.53 7.47
N SER A 83 -3.76 0.60 8.42
CA SER A 83 -2.55 0.00 8.98
C SER A 83 -2.51 -1.48 8.63
N GLY A 84 -1.32 -2.09 8.58
CA GLY A 84 -1.16 -3.53 8.44
C GLY A 84 0.29 -3.94 8.67
N ASP A 85 0.59 -5.21 8.40
CA ASP A 85 1.93 -5.77 8.55
C ASP A 85 2.54 -6.05 7.18
N ALA A 86 3.78 -5.62 6.96
CA ALA A 86 4.55 -5.91 5.76
C ALA A 86 5.59 -6.99 6.02
N GLU A 87 5.62 -8.00 5.15
CA GLU A 87 6.68 -9.00 5.11
C GLU A 87 7.23 -9.11 3.68
N ILE A 88 8.52 -8.87 3.52
CA ILE A 88 9.20 -8.91 2.22
C ILE A 88 10.25 -10.01 2.26
N ARG A 89 10.39 -10.74 1.15
CA ARG A 89 11.41 -11.76 0.95
C ARG A 89 12.20 -11.45 -0.30
N VAL A 90 13.50 -11.55 -0.20
CA VAL A 90 14.41 -11.39 -1.35
C VAL A 90 15.28 -12.62 -1.44
N ASP A 91 15.34 -13.19 -2.64
CA ASP A 91 16.29 -14.23 -3.00
C ASP A 91 17.34 -13.63 -3.94
N PHE A 92 18.59 -13.57 -3.48
CA PHE A 92 19.72 -13.05 -4.24
C PHE A 92 20.40 -14.13 -5.10
N ASP A 93 20.08 -15.41 -4.89
CA ASP A 93 20.56 -16.55 -5.69
C ASP A 93 19.60 -16.90 -6.84
N ALA A 94 18.33 -16.50 -6.75
CA ALA A 94 17.33 -16.80 -7.75
C ALA A 94 17.53 -15.97 -9.03
N PHE A 95 17.55 -16.65 -10.18
CA PHE A 95 17.65 -16.01 -11.51
C PHE A 95 18.93 -15.19 -11.71
N GLU A 96 19.04 -14.44 -12.80
CA GLU A 96 20.24 -13.63 -13.06
C GLU A 96 20.25 -12.35 -12.22
N ASN A 97 19.06 -11.81 -11.88
CA ASN A 97 18.90 -10.55 -11.16
C ASN A 97 17.99 -10.67 -9.91
N GLY A 98 18.03 -11.79 -9.18
CA GLY A 98 17.28 -11.97 -7.95
C GLY A 98 15.75 -12.10 -8.13
N ALA A 99 15.07 -12.46 -7.06
CA ALA A 99 13.61 -12.45 -6.97
C ALA A 99 13.14 -11.72 -5.71
N ILE A 100 12.00 -11.04 -5.83
CA ILE A 100 11.30 -10.43 -4.70
C ILE A 100 9.91 -11.06 -4.58
N ALA A 101 9.52 -11.33 -3.34
CA ALA A 101 8.18 -11.73 -2.97
C ALA A 101 7.77 -10.96 -1.71
N GLY A 102 6.48 -10.89 -1.41
CA GLY A 102 6.02 -10.17 -0.24
C GLY A 102 4.55 -10.35 0.02
N SER A 103 4.14 -9.91 1.20
CA SER A 103 2.75 -9.88 1.60
C SER A 103 2.45 -8.71 2.53
N ILE A 104 1.25 -8.14 2.39
CA ILE A 104 0.67 -7.22 3.36
C ILE A 104 -0.55 -7.89 4.00
N SER A 105 -0.51 -8.07 5.32
CA SER A 105 -1.55 -8.77 6.08
C SER A 105 -2.06 -7.90 7.24
N ASN A 106 -3.04 -8.42 7.98
CA ASN A 106 -3.61 -7.79 9.17
C ASN A 106 -4.06 -6.33 8.93
N ARG A 107 -4.61 -6.07 7.73
CA ARG A 107 -5.04 -4.72 7.36
C ARG A 107 -6.27 -4.31 8.18
N VAL A 108 -6.18 -3.12 8.78
CA VAL A 108 -7.25 -2.46 9.55
C VAL A 108 -7.53 -1.12 8.90
N ILE A 109 -8.82 -0.83 8.64
CA ILE A 109 -9.28 0.38 7.96
C ILE A 109 -9.86 1.34 8.99
N PHE A 110 -9.48 2.61 8.92
CA PHE A 110 -9.97 3.68 9.80
C PHE A 110 -10.64 4.80 9.02
N ASP A 111 -11.67 5.40 9.63
CA ASP A 111 -12.22 6.67 9.17
C ASP A 111 -11.29 7.85 9.47
N THR A 112 -11.64 9.06 9.01
CA THR A 112 -10.84 10.27 9.26
C THR A 112 -10.71 10.69 10.72
N ASN A 113 -11.58 10.18 11.61
CA ASN A 113 -11.56 10.40 13.04
C ASN A 113 -10.69 9.36 13.78
N GLY A 114 -10.18 8.35 13.07
CA GLY A 114 -9.40 7.25 13.64
C GLY A 114 -10.26 6.13 14.21
N ASN A 115 -11.55 6.08 13.90
CA ASN A 115 -12.40 4.95 14.29
C ASN A 115 -12.10 3.76 13.38
N ASP A 116 -11.92 2.57 13.95
CA ASP A 116 -11.84 1.32 13.20
C ASP A 116 -13.19 1.02 12.54
N ILE A 117 -13.18 0.96 11.21
CA ILE A 117 -14.34 0.67 10.35
C ILE A 117 -14.14 -0.64 9.56
N THR A 118 -13.14 -1.45 9.93
CA THR A 118 -12.81 -2.69 9.23
C THR A 118 -14.00 -3.62 9.15
N GLN A 119 -14.67 -3.87 10.28
CA GLN A 119 -15.83 -4.77 10.30
C GLN A 119 -16.96 -4.27 9.38
N SER A 120 -17.21 -2.96 9.34
CA SER A 120 -18.23 -2.39 8.44
C SER A 120 -17.90 -2.60 6.96
N PHE A 121 -16.62 -2.62 6.59
CA PHE A 121 -16.19 -2.92 5.23
C PHE A 121 -16.31 -4.42 4.93
N LEU A 122 -15.90 -5.28 5.88
CA LEU A 122 -16.03 -6.74 5.75
C LEU A 122 -17.48 -7.19 5.64
N ASP A 123 -18.39 -6.59 6.41
CA ASP A 123 -19.83 -6.88 6.35
C ASP A 123 -20.38 -6.52 4.96
N ALA A 124 -20.00 -5.37 4.41
CA ALA A 124 -20.43 -4.95 3.08
C ALA A 124 -19.87 -5.86 1.97
N MET A 125 -18.61 -6.29 2.08
CA MET A 125 -18.05 -7.28 1.17
C MET A 125 -18.73 -8.64 1.27
N ALA A 126 -19.08 -9.07 2.48
CA ALA A 126 -19.78 -10.32 2.71
C ALA A 126 -21.15 -10.33 2.03
N ASP A 127 -21.87 -9.21 2.11
CA ASP A 127 -23.16 -9.03 1.43
C ASP A 127 -23.00 -8.97 -0.10
N GLU A 128 -22.03 -8.20 -0.62
CA GLU A 128 -21.81 -8.02 -2.06
C GLU A 128 -21.37 -9.31 -2.76
N TYR A 129 -20.43 -10.03 -2.15
CA TYR A 129 -19.83 -11.22 -2.75
C TYR A 129 -20.48 -12.53 -2.30
N ASP A 130 -21.56 -12.45 -1.52
CA ASP A 130 -22.26 -13.59 -0.92
C ASP A 130 -21.28 -14.59 -0.28
N THR A 131 -20.33 -14.13 0.53
CA THR A 131 -19.33 -15.00 1.18
C THR A 131 -18.96 -14.46 2.55
N SER A 132 -18.11 -15.17 3.30
CA SER A 132 -17.70 -14.75 4.65
C SER A 132 -16.26 -14.24 4.69
N PHE A 133 -16.06 -13.10 5.34
CA PHE A 133 -14.75 -12.53 5.60
C PHE A 133 -14.52 -12.38 7.10
N SER A 134 -13.42 -12.95 7.60
CA SER A 134 -12.98 -12.78 8.99
C SER A 134 -11.91 -11.70 9.16
N ALA A 135 -11.28 -11.30 8.06
CA ALA A 135 -10.27 -10.27 7.96
C ALA A 135 -10.17 -9.78 6.51
N MET A 136 -9.52 -8.64 6.32
CA MET A 136 -9.10 -8.20 4.99
C MET A 136 -8.20 -9.27 4.35
N PRO A 137 -8.45 -9.70 3.10
CA PRO A 137 -7.56 -10.61 2.41
C PRO A 137 -6.12 -10.07 2.34
N THR A 138 -5.16 -10.98 2.46
CA THR A 138 -3.73 -10.64 2.37
C THR A 138 -3.40 -10.23 0.95
N LEU A 139 -2.72 -9.09 0.78
CA LEU A 139 -2.10 -8.74 -0.49
C LEU A 139 -0.86 -9.58 -0.66
N VAL A 140 -0.70 -10.23 -1.80
CA VAL A 140 0.41 -11.12 -2.12
C VAL A 140 1.08 -10.63 -3.40
N PHE A 141 2.41 -10.49 -3.37
CA PHE A 141 3.17 -10.05 -4.53
C PHE A 141 3.27 -11.18 -5.54
N ASP A 142 3.12 -10.85 -6.82
CA ASP A 142 3.47 -11.75 -7.89
C ASP A 142 4.98 -11.99 -7.88
N VAL A 143 5.38 -13.26 -7.84
CA VAL A 143 6.79 -13.63 -7.87
C VAL A 143 7.31 -13.44 -9.28
N ILE A 144 8.10 -12.39 -9.48
CA ILE A 144 8.72 -12.07 -10.76
C ILE A 144 10.20 -12.47 -10.70
N SER A 145 10.65 -13.24 -11.70
CA SER A 145 12.07 -13.51 -11.93
C SER A 145 12.76 -12.26 -12.48
N ASP A 146 14.00 -12.00 -12.06
CA ASP A 146 14.78 -10.83 -12.48
C ASP A 146 14.12 -9.50 -12.10
N ALA A 147 13.39 -9.49 -10.98
CA ALA A 147 12.64 -8.34 -10.52
C ALA A 147 13.50 -7.27 -9.82
N LEU A 148 14.72 -7.62 -9.41
CA LEU A 148 15.62 -6.72 -8.68
C LEU A 148 16.72 -6.22 -9.62
N ASP A 149 16.80 -4.91 -9.84
CA ASP A 149 17.86 -4.36 -10.67
C ASP A 149 19.21 -4.28 -9.92
N ALA A 150 20.29 -3.96 -10.64
CA ALA A 150 21.61 -3.80 -10.05
C ALA A 150 21.71 -2.65 -9.02
N ASN A 151 20.74 -1.74 -8.99
CA ASN A 151 20.63 -0.66 -8.01
C ASN A 151 19.82 -1.06 -6.78
N GLY A 152 19.28 -2.28 -6.73
CA GLY A 152 18.43 -2.78 -5.67
C GLY A 152 17.01 -2.24 -5.71
N GLU A 153 16.52 -1.83 -6.89
CA GLU A 153 15.14 -1.40 -7.11
C GLU A 153 14.32 -2.57 -7.66
N ALA A 154 13.05 -2.66 -7.26
CA ALA A 154 12.13 -3.66 -7.76
C ALA A 154 10.74 -3.07 -8.00
N THR A 155 10.08 -3.52 -9.05
CA THR A 155 8.70 -3.17 -9.37
C THR A 155 7.96 -4.39 -9.86
N GLY A 156 6.68 -4.50 -9.52
CA GLY A 156 5.87 -5.62 -9.95
C GLY A 156 4.41 -5.45 -9.59
N THR A 157 3.65 -6.53 -9.72
CA THR A 157 2.23 -6.59 -9.42
C THR A 157 1.96 -7.36 -8.13
N LEU A 158 0.78 -7.12 -7.58
CA LEU A 158 0.27 -7.81 -6.42
C LEU A 158 -1.26 -7.78 -6.46
N ASP A 159 -1.87 -8.77 -5.83
CA ASP A 159 -3.31 -8.86 -5.67
C ASP A 159 -3.69 -9.46 -4.31
N SER A 160 -4.95 -9.29 -3.94
CA SER A 160 -5.56 -10.11 -2.88
C SER A 160 -6.74 -10.88 -3.45
N GLN A 161 -6.97 -12.06 -2.89
CA GLN A 161 -7.98 -13.00 -3.38
C GLN A 161 -8.87 -13.48 -2.26
N TYR A 162 -10.09 -13.85 -2.62
CA TYR A 162 -11.04 -14.51 -1.73
C TYR A 162 -11.64 -15.74 -2.40
N LEU A 163 -12.23 -16.62 -1.59
CA LEU A 163 -12.94 -17.79 -2.06
C LEU A 163 -14.44 -17.47 -2.11
N ASP A 164 -15.05 -17.65 -3.27
CA ASP A 164 -16.50 -17.57 -3.39
C ASP A 164 -17.20 -18.83 -2.85
N ASN A 165 -18.54 -18.82 -2.84
CA ASN A 165 -19.34 -19.95 -2.35
C ASN A 165 -19.20 -21.22 -3.19
N ASP A 166 -18.75 -21.12 -4.44
CA ASP A 166 -18.50 -22.26 -5.32
C ASP A 166 -17.08 -22.84 -5.14
N GLY A 167 -16.26 -22.23 -4.27
CA GLY A 167 -14.88 -22.64 -4.03
C GLY A 167 -13.91 -22.16 -5.10
N ALA A 168 -14.27 -21.16 -5.91
CA ALA A 168 -13.37 -20.54 -6.88
C ALA A 168 -12.67 -19.32 -6.27
N LEU A 169 -11.39 -19.14 -6.66
CA LEU A 169 -10.61 -17.97 -6.27
C LEU A 169 -11.01 -16.78 -7.14
N GLN A 170 -11.35 -15.68 -6.49
CA GLN A 170 -11.70 -14.41 -7.10
C GLN A 170 -10.70 -13.34 -6.63
N THR A 171 -10.28 -12.47 -7.53
CA THR A 171 -9.45 -11.31 -7.17
C THR A 171 -10.35 -10.24 -6.54
N LEU A 172 -9.99 -9.80 -5.34
CA LEU A 172 -10.65 -8.68 -4.66
C LEU A 172 -10.10 -7.33 -5.13
N GLU A 173 -8.78 -7.22 -5.16
CA GLU A 173 -8.08 -5.99 -5.51
C GLU A 173 -6.74 -6.33 -6.14
N ASN A 174 -6.23 -5.44 -6.98
CA ASN A 174 -4.92 -5.62 -7.60
C ASN A 174 -4.23 -4.29 -7.81
N GLY A 175 -2.93 -4.35 -8.12
CA GLY A 175 -2.18 -3.17 -8.49
C GLY A 175 -0.69 -3.42 -8.61
N ASN A 176 0.09 -2.40 -8.26
CA ASN A 176 1.54 -2.40 -8.44
C ASN A 176 2.26 -2.10 -7.12
N PHE A 177 3.45 -2.67 -6.97
CA PHE A 177 4.41 -2.29 -5.95
C PHE A 177 5.67 -1.70 -6.57
N TYR A 178 6.33 -0.86 -5.78
CA TYR A 178 7.62 -0.26 -6.07
C TYR A 178 8.47 -0.35 -4.80
N ALA A 179 9.70 -0.82 -4.89
CA ALA A 179 10.56 -1.05 -3.75
C ALA A 179 12.02 -0.69 -4.03
N VAL A 180 12.75 -0.33 -2.97
CA VAL A 180 14.19 -0.09 -3.00
C VAL A 180 14.87 -0.71 -1.77
N LEU A 181 15.95 -1.45 -2.00
CA LEU A 181 16.82 -2.00 -0.97
C LEU A 181 17.86 -0.98 -0.54
N ALA A 182 18.19 -1.00 0.76
CA ALA A 182 19.13 -0.06 1.36
C ALA A 182 20.09 -0.72 2.35
N GLY A 183 21.23 -0.06 2.54
CA GLY A 183 22.21 -0.43 3.56
C GLY A 183 23.20 -1.51 3.13
N PRO A 184 24.19 -1.81 4.00
CA PRO A 184 25.21 -2.81 3.74
C PRO A 184 24.59 -4.20 3.75
N GLY A 185 24.73 -4.97 2.68
CA GLY A 185 24.12 -6.28 2.58
C GLY A 185 22.59 -6.25 2.42
N ALA A 186 22.02 -5.11 1.98
CA ALA A 186 20.58 -4.89 1.86
C ALA A 186 19.82 -5.19 3.17
N THR A 187 20.09 -4.45 4.24
CA THR A 187 19.46 -4.70 5.57
C THR A 187 18.04 -4.17 5.70
N GLU A 188 17.59 -3.39 4.74
CA GLU A 188 16.34 -2.63 4.80
C GLU A 188 15.71 -2.54 3.41
N VAL A 189 14.39 -2.51 3.37
CA VAL A 189 13.60 -2.29 2.17
C VAL A 189 12.54 -1.24 2.46
N ALA A 190 12.37 -0.29 1.55
CA ALA A 190 11.24 0.62 1.56
C ALA A 190 10.46 0.49 0.25
N GLY A 191 9.15 0.66 0.32
CA GLY A 191 8.34 0.60 -0.88
C GLY A 191 6.96 1.23 -0.74
N VAL A 192 6.31 1.37 -1.88
CA VAL A 192 4.95 1.86 -2.03
C VAL A 192 4.15 0.85 -2.83
N ILE A 193 2.89 0.66 -2.44
CA ILE A 193 1.88 -0.16 -3.07
C ILE A 193 0.74 0.75 -3.51
N VAL A 194 0.24 0.55 -4.73
CA VAL A 194 -0.95 1.21 -5.25
C VAL A 194 -1.88 0.14 -5.78
N ILE A 195 -3.02 -0.03 -5.13
CA ILE A 195 -4.05 -1.01 -5.50
C ILE A 195 -5.40 -0.34 -5.69
N THR A 196 -6.25 -0.98 -6.47
CA THR A 196 -7.63 -0.56 -6.71
C THR A 196 -8.61 -1.71 -6.55
N SER A 197 -9.81 -1.40 -6.07
CA SER A 197 -10.95 -2.32 -5.96
C SER A 197 -12.27 -1.55 -5.97
N ASP A 198 -13.37 -2.29 -6.06
CA ASP A 198 -14.70 -1.73 -5.78
C ASP A 198 -14.88 -1.52 -4.28
N ASP A 199 -15.54 -0.43 -3.89
CA ASP A 199 -15.94 -0.20 -2.50
C ASP A 199 -17.31 -0.83 -2.27
N ALA A 200 -17.34 -2.06 -1.75
CA ALA A 200 -18.58 -2.84 -1.51
C ALA A 200 -19.65 -2.12 -0.66
N ARG A 201 -19.30 -1.02 0.02
CA ARG A 201 -20.28 -0.20 0.77
C ARG A 201 -21.15 0.68 -0.14
N TYR A 202 -20.73 0.91 -1.39
CA TYR A 202 -21.37 1.87 -2.29
C TYR A 202 -21.33 1.40 -3.76
N ASP A 203 -22.50 1.33 -4.39
CA ASP A 203 -22.62 1.00 -5.82
C ASP A 203 -21.92 2.04 -6.71
N GLY A 204 -21.18 1.55 -7.71
CA GLY A 204 -20.45 2.37 -8.68
C GLY A 204 -19.27 3.17 -8.11
N VAL A 205 -18.80 2.88 -6.89
CA VAL A 205 -17.66 3.52 -6.27
C VAL A 205 -16.44 2.61 -6.30
N THR A 206 -15.31 3.13 -6.76
CA THR A 206 -14.02 2.43 -6.64
C THR A 206 -13.15 3.11 -5.59
N VAL A 207 -12.24 2.34 -5.01
CA VAL A 207 -11.28 2.78 -4.00
C VAL A 207 -9.87 2.48 -4.46
N ARG A 208 -8.99 3.46 -4.24
CA ARG A 208 -7.55 3.34 -4.45
C ARG A 208 -6.86 3.42 -3.11
N GLU A 209 -6.17 2.34 -2.73
CA GLU A 209 -5.29 2.35 -1.58
C GLU A 209 -3.87 2.63 -2.05
N THR A 210 -3.24 3.65 -1.48
CA THR A 210 -1.82 3.95 -1.66
C THR A 210 -1.14 3.86 -0.32
N GLY A 211 -0.39 2.78 -0.11
CA GLY A 211 0.32 2.55 1.12
C GLY A 211 1.80 2.34 0.90
N GLY A 212 2.54 2.39 1.98
CA GLY A 212 3.96 2.10 1.94
C GLY A 212 4.40 1.38 3.18
N PHE A 213 5.59 0.82 3.06
CA PHE A 213 6.23 0.02 4.10
C PHE A 213 7.71 0.39 4.19
N ILE A 214 8.24 0.27 5.40
CA ILE A 214 9.67 0.20 5.67
C ILE A 214 9.88 -1.06 6.48
N ALA A 215 10.62 -2.02 5.94
CA ALA A 215 10.87 -3.30 6.57
C ALA A 215 12.36 -3.56 6.74
N THR A 216 12.72 -4.17 7.87
CA THR A 216 14.11 -4.48 8.24
C THR A 216 14.27 -5.96 8.56
N ARG A 217 15.51 -6.46 8.45
CA ARG A 217 15.86 -7.83 8.86
C ARG A 217 15.92 -8.01 10.38
#